data_AF-A0A7Z0PTA3-F1
#
_entry.id   AF-A0A7Z0PTA3-F1
#
_cell.length_a   1.000
_cell.length_b   1.000
_cell.length_c   1.000
_cell.angle_alpha   90.00
_cell.angle_beta   90.00
_cell.angle_gamma   90.00
#
_symmetry.space_group_name_H-M   'P 1'
#
loop_
_entity.id
_entity.type
_entity.pdbx_description
1 polymer ?
#
loop_
_entity_poly.entity_id
_entity_poly.type
_entity_poly.pdbx_seq_one_letter_code
_entity_poly.pdbx_strand_id
1 'polypeptide(L)'
;MTDSFSPWLAGVVRMAPLAGETTMSFVNRLAARYNVTVTGLLSAMAGPGVRGVWGKGCLVGEVFLAPAVRHRLASLCRVPESHLSRALPSWDEGAEAKANGDQPNVRFASGSTVPAVMLGCRLCTAARTGAACSARLYSALRSRICIRHQCWSLDSLALDRVTLVEGQVSLAGLPEVMRAHQRLLPLLRRRGSCENAFAVAQAVVASWWNGPWPVSWRRTYHRALVHVRKHGLVDATAGFPGTSLALGEWLHEQCSRYDDLHVGQQRLLADLGIRPAHARSAHPRRKSLALAFAAGLDYARAFAAVHGHLATSKSTRQDGFPLGQWLMSQRSRARMAEKETDRSRALSAIDPWWNPPWPMAWQRAYHHARKQCGSNQLLVPGDGFARVGAAAASWLYAQRALFEELDPRQQDLLREIGITAEGAQARQTARYHPTGTRIDFAVGLAHARDYGGVHGHLALPHPVQHNGFPLGRWLAGKRGEARAHARRTPAPWPGMQALAALDPWWLPPWAFAWQRDYHRLRLLLAAGLEPPPKLRSWISEQLAQRHTLLPGQQQLLQELKDLPV
;
A
#
# COMPACT_ATOMS: atom_id res chain seq x y z
N MET A 1 -43.11 61.08 36.10
CA MET A 1 -42.36 60.36 37.14
C MET A 1 -42.27 58.91 36.66
N THR A 2 -41.15 58.38 36.20
CA THR A 2 -39.82 58.38 36.81
C THR A 2 -38.71 58.37 35.75
N ASP A 3 -37.79 59.31 35.89
CA ASP A 3 -36.42 59.18 35.39
C ASP A 3 -35.79 57.94 36.04
N SER A 4 -35.39 56.95 35.24
CA SER A 4 -34.58 55.82 35.70
C SER A 4 -33.84 55.19 34.51
N PHE A 5 -33.04 55.99 33.82
CA PHE A 5 -31.84 55.46 33.19
C PHE A 5 -30.65 56.10 33.92
N SER A 6 -29.98 55.30 34.75
CA SER A 6 -28.66 55.63 35.29
C SER A 6 -27.78 56.28 34.22
N PRO A 7 -26.92 57.25 34.56
CA PRO A 7 -25.89 57.69 33.64
C PRO A 7 -25.10 56.45 33.23
N TRP A 8 -25.18 56.09 31.94
CA TRP A 8 -24.44 54.96 31.40
C TRP A 8 -22.97 55.20 31.73
N LEU A 9 -22.43 54.43 32.67
CA LEU A 9 -21.01 54.47 33.00
C LEU A 9 -20.24 54.29 31.70
N ALA A 10 -19.32 55.22 31.43
CA ALA A 10 -18.46 55.14 30.25
C ALA A 10 -17.83 53.74 30.21
N GLY A 11 -18.02 53.04 29.09
CA GLY A 11 -17.58 51.66 28.98
C GLY A 11 -16.07 51.55 29.17
N VAL A 12 -15.58 50.41 29.67
CA VAL A 12 -14.15 50.26 30.03
C VAL A 12 -13.28 50.04 28.78
N VAL A 13 -13.88 49.71 27.64
CA VAL A 13 -13.16 49.32 26.42
C VAL A 13 -13.23 50.41 25.35
N ARG A 14 -12.06 50.87 24.90
CA ARG A 14 -11.93 51.66 23.67
C ARG A 14 -11.93 50.74 22.45
N MET A 15 -12.92 50.84 21.58
CA MET A 15 -13.00 50.05 20.34
C MET A 15 -13.15 50.95 19.11
N ALA A 16 -12.10 51.08 18.32
CA ALA A 16 -12.12 51.88 17.10
C ALA A 16 -12.95 51.20 15.97
N PRO A 17 -13.75 51.98 15.21
CA PRO A 17 -14.38 51.50 13.99
C PRO A 17 -13.34 51.31 12.88
N LEU A 18 -13.66 50.47 11.89
CA LEU A 18 -12.88 50.41 10.65
C LEU A 18 -13.53 51.32 9.59
N ALA A 19 -12.72 51.98 8.78
CA ALA A 19 -13.22 52.80 7.67
C ALA A 19 -14.02 51.93 6.68
N GLY A 20 -15.27 52.32 6.42
CA GLY A 20 -16.21 51.61 5.56
C GLY A 20 -16.91 50.42 6.23
N GLU A 21 -16.78 50.24 7.54
CA GLU A 21 -17.43 49.15 8.27
C GLU A 21 -18.94 49.34 8.39
N THR A 22 -19.70 48.25 8.28
CA THR A 22 -21.15 48.30 8.53
C THR A 22 -21.43 48.55 10.01
N THR A 23 -22.48 49.29 10.31
CA THR A 23 -22.85 49.58 11.70
C THR A 23 -23.15 48.27 12.45
N MET A 24 -23.77 47.30 11.80
CA MET A 24 -24.02 45.97 12.33
C MET A 24 -22.71 45.21 12.64
N SER A 25 -21.69 45.28 11.78
CA SER A 25 -20.38 44.67 12.05
C SER A 25 -19.73 45.28 13.29
N PHE A 26 -19.79 46.60 13.41
CA PHE A 26 -19.26 47.31 14.56
C PHE A 26 -19.98 46.89 15.86
N VAL A 27 -21.31 46.86 15.86
CA VAL A 27 -22.12 46.42 17.02
C VAL A 27 -21.82 44.96 17.38
N ASN A 28 -21.70 44.06 16.40
CA ASN A 28 -21.32 42.66 16.63
C ASN A 28 -19.98 42.53 17.36
N ARG A 29 -18.97 43.29 16.92
CA ARG A 29 -17.66 43.31 17.54
C ARG A 29 -17.69 43.90 18.95
N LEU A 30 -18.48 44.94 19.17
CA LEU A 30 -18.65 45.55 20.49
C LEU A 30 -19.31 44.56 21.46
N ALA A 31 -20.37 43.89 21.03
CA ALA A 31 -21.07 42.87 21.82
C ALA A 31 -20.12 41.72 22.20
N ALA A 32 -19.34 41.23 21.23
CA ALA A 32 -18.33 40.20 21.48
C ALA A 32 -17.26 40.66 22.49
N ARG A 33 -16.85 41.93 22.44
CA ARG A 33 -15.84 42.49 23.35
C ARG A 33 -16.32 42.59 24.80
N TYR A 34 -17.63 42.81 24.98
CA TYR A 34 -18.29 42.79 26.29
C TYR A 34 -18.85 41.41 26.67
N ASN A 35 -18.61 40.38 25.86
CA ASN A 35 -19.13 39.02 26.05
C ASN A 35 -20.67 38.96 26.23
N VAL A 36 -21.39 39.78 25.46
CA VAL A 36 -22.87 39.83 25.45
C VAL A 36 -23.41 39.52 24.05
N THR A 37 -24.69 39.13 23.98
CA THR A 37 -25.35 38.97 22.68
C THR A 37 -25.64 40.35 22.07
N VAL A 38 -25.72 40.41 20.73
CA VAL A 38 -26.06 41.62 19.98
C VAL A 38 -27.44 42.14 20.39
N THR A 39 -28.41 41.23 20.50
CA THR A 39 -29.76 41.53 20.98
C THR A 39 -29.73 42.07 22.41
N GLY A 40 -28.91 41.48 23.30
CA GLY A 40 -28.74 41.94 24.67
C GLY A 40 -28.12 43.34 24.75
N LEU A 41 -27.06 43.58 23.98
CA LEU A 41 -26.42 44.88 23.88
C LEU A 41 -27.40 45.95 23.37
N LEU A 42 -28.10 45.67 22.26
CA LEU A 42 -29.05 46.62 21.69
C LEU A 42 -30.27 46.83 22.59
N SER A 43 -30.77 45.79 23.27
CA SER A 43 -31.87 45.94 24.24
C SER A 43 -31.45 46.80 25.43
N ALA A 44 -30.20 46.66 25.88
CA ALA A 44 -29.64 47.50 26.93
C ALA A 44 -29.58 48.98 26.50
N MET A 45 -29.16 49.26 25.27
CA MET A 45 -29.03 50.64 24.76
C MET A 45 -30.36 51.27 24.31
N ALA A 46 -31.28 50.48 23.77
CA ALA A 46 -32.48 50.97 23.07
C ALA A 46 -33.80 50.71 23.82
N GLY A 47 -33.77 49.96 24.92
CA GLY A 47 -34.94 49.55 25.71
C GLY A 47 -35.40 48.12 25.42
N PRO A 48 -36.29 47.57 26.28
CA PRO A 48 -36.81 46.22 26.12
C PRO A 48 -37.63 46.09 24.83
N GLY A 49 -37.50 44.96 24.12
CA GLY A 49 -38.31 44.68 22.93
C GLY A 49 -37.58 44.71 21.58
N VAL A 50 -36.25 44.80 21.55
CA VAL A 50 -35.45 44.57 20.33
C VAL A 50 -35.62 43.09 19.91
N ARG A 51 -36.57 42.81 19.01
CA ARG A 51 -36.82 41.49 18.43
C ARG A 51 -36.31 41.46 16.99
N GLY A 52 -35.61 40.40 16.59
CA GLY A 52 -35.37 40.14 15.17
C GLY A 52 -33.92 40.16 14.65
N VAL A 53 -32.89 39.95 15.50
CA VAL A 53 -31.52 39.71 14.96
C VAL A 53 -31.47 38.38 14.17
N TRP A 54 -32.42 37.47 14.39
CA TRP A 54 -32.51 36.16 13.72
C TRP A 54 -33.98 35.79 13.44
N GLY A 55 -34.49 36.16 12.27
CA GLY A 55 -35.84 35.78 11.81
C GLY A 55 -35.78 35.09 10.44
N LYS A 56 -36.30 33.85 10.37
CA LYS A 56 -36.55 33.01 9.18
C LYS A 56 -35.68 33.32 7.94
N GLY A 57 -34.47 32.76 7.89
CA GLY A 57 -33.69 32.63 6.66
C GLY A 57 -33.07 33.92 6.09
N CYS A 58 -33.21 35.07 6.76
CA CYS A 58 -32.62 36.32 6.33
C CYS A 58 -31.35 36.65 7.12
N LEU A 59 -30.24 36.87 6.40
CA LEU A 59 -29.00 37.37 6.98
C LEU A 59 -29.13 38.89 7.16
N VAL A 60 -29.18 39.35 8.42
CA VAL A 60 -29.22 40.78 8.71
C VAL A 60 -27.92 41.43 8.20
N GLY A 61 -28.07 42.33 7.23
CA GLY A 61 -26.95 42.99 6.56
C GLY A 61 -26.51 44.28 7.25
N GLU A 62 -27.46 45.00 7.87
CA GLU A 62 -27.20 46.29 8.50
C GLU A 62 -28.17 46.62 9.64
N VAL A 63 -27.78 47.56 10.51
CA VAL A 63 -28.61 48.16 11.56
C VAL A 63 -28.56 49.68 11.51
N PHE A 64 -29.71 50.31 11.70
CA PHE A 64 -29.89 51.76 11.78
C PHE A 64 -30.37 52.13 13.17
N LEU A 65 -29.79 53.19 13.73
CA LEU A 65 -29.87 53.50 15.15
C LEU A 65 -30.42 54.91 15.36
N ALA A 66 -31.35 55.08 16.31
CA ALA A 66 -31.79 56.41 16.70
C ALA A 66 -30.65 57.20 17.37
N PRO A 67 -30.65 58.55 17.30
CA PRO A 67 -29.56 59.39 17.86
C PRO A 67 -29.23 59.08 19.33
N ALA A 68 -30.25 58.83 20.16
CA ALA A 68 -30.05 58.47 21.57
C ALA A 68 -29.33 57.13 21.78
N VAL A 69 -29.45 56.18 20.84
CA VAL A 69 -28.75 54.90 20.87
C VAL A 69 -27.32 55.06 20.37
N ARG A 70 -27.09 55.89 19.35
CA ARG A 70 -25.76 56.23 18.83
C ARG A 70 -24.89 56.89 19.89
N HIS A 71 -25.45 57.88 20.60
CA HIS A 71 -24.76 58.56 21.70
C HIS A 71 -24.34 57.57 22.81
N ARG A 72 -25.23 56.66 23.20
CA ARG A 72 -24.94 55.63 24.21
C ARG A 72 -23.87 54.65 23.74
N LEU A 73 -23.91 54.20 22.49
CA LEU A 73 -22.88 53.34 21.91
C LEU A 73 -21.52 54.04 21.81
N ALA A 74 -21.48 55.32 21.44
CA ALA A 74 -20.27 56.15 21.41
C ALA A 74 -19.61 56.22 22.80
N SER A 75 -20.43 56.44 23.85
CA SER A 75 -19.97 56.41 25.25
C SER A 75 -19.45 55.03 25.65
N LEU A 76 -20.17 53.96 25.33
CA LEU A 76 -19.80 52.57 25.68
C LEU A 76 -18.49 52.11 25.01
N CYS A 77 -18.23 52.53 23.77
CA CYS A 77 -17.01 52.17 23.04
C CYS A 77 -15.86 53.17 23.21
N ARG A 78 -16.07 54.26 23.98
CA ARG A 78 -15.12 55.37 24.18
C ARG A 78 -14.56 55.94 22.87
N VAL A 79 -15.42 56.10 21.87
CA VAL A 79 -15.08 56.74 20.58
C VAL A 79 -16.05 57.90 20.34
N PRO A 80 -15.56 59.11 20.05
CA PRO A 80 -16.41 60.24 19.72
C PRO A 80 -17.35 59.92 18.55
N GLU A 81 -18.60 60.38 18.63
CA GLU A 81 -19.61 60.11 17.59
C GLU A 81 -19.16 60.62 16.20
N SER A 82 -18.42 61.73 16.15
CA SER A 82 -17.81 62.24 14.91
C SER A 82 -16.82 61.29 14.25
N HIS A 83 -16.14 60.45 15.02
CA HIS A 83 -15.25 59.42 14.50
C HIS A 83 -16.03 58.20 14.00
N LEU A 84 -17.15 57.86 14.66
CA LEU A 84 -18.04 56.79 14.22
C LEU A 84 -18.75 57.18 12.91
N SER A 85 -19.33 58.39 12.85
CA SER A 85 -19.93 58.97 11.64
C SER A 85 -18.98 58.96 10.44
N ARG A 86 -17.71 59.31 10.64
CA ARG A 86 -16.71 59.28 9.55
C ARG A 86 -16.36 57.87 9.09
N ALA A 87 -16.38 56.88 9.99
CA ALA A 87 -15.88 55.54 9.71
C ALA A 87 -16.97 54.57 9.24
N LEU A 88 -18.19 54.72 9.76
CA LEU A 88 -19.34 53.85 9.55
C LEU A 88 -20.31 54.54 8.59
N PRO A 89 -20.39 54.13 7.31
CA PRO A 89 -21.11 54.89 6.27
C PRO A 89 -22.60 55.12 6.55
N SER A 90 -23.25 54.16 7.21
CA SER A 90 -24.67 54.20 7.55
C SER A 90 -24.97 54.76 8.95
N TRP A 91 -23.95 55.28 9.66
CA TRP A 91 -24.10 55.69 11.07
C TRP A 91 -25.15 56.78 11.25
N ASP A 92 -25.13 57.77 10.36
CA ASP A 92 -26.05 58.90 10.44
C ASP A 92 -27.44 58.60 9.86
N GLU A 93 -27.59 57.48 9.15
CA GLU A 93 -28.87 57.02 8.60
C GLU A 93 -29.81 56.56 9.73
N GLY A 94 -30.97 57.23 9.85
CA GLY A 94 -31.90 57.01 10.95
C GLY A 94 -32.72 55.71 10.85
N ALA A 95 -33.25 55.28 11.99
CA ALA A 95 -34.41 54.41 12.03
C ALA A 95 -35.66 55.30 11.81
N GLU A 96 -36.11 55.46 10.56
CA GLU A 96 -37.30 56.27 10.26
C GLU A 96 -38.56 55.75 10.99
N ALA A 97 -39.43 56.68 11.40
CA ALA A 97 -40.66 56.40 12.13
C ALA A 97 -41.68 55.63 11.27
N LYS A 98 -42.44 54.70 11.87
CA LYS A 98 -43.67 54.22 11.24
C LYS A 98 -44.77 55.29 11.35
N ALA A 99 -45.68 55.32 10.38
CA ALA A 99 -46.81 56.26 10.30
C ALA A 99 -47.76 56.28 11.53
N ASN A 100 -47.66 55.30 12.44
CA ASN A 100 -48.48 55.17 13.66
C ASN A 100 -47.81 55.69 14.96
N GLY A 101 -46.76 56.52 14.87
CA GLY A 101 -46.25 57.27 16.03
C GLY A 101 -45.30 56.52 16.99
N ASP A 102 -44.99 55.25 16.73
CA ASP A 102 -44.01 54.49 17.52
C ASP A 102 -42.66 54.49 16.77
N GLN A 103 -41.65 55.21 17.28
CA GLN A 103 -40.30 55.21 16.71
C GLN A 103 -39.52 53.99 17.22
N PRO A 104 -39.16 53.02 16.36
CA PRO A 104 -38.26 51.96 16.80
C PRO A 104 -36.86 52.55 16.97
N ASN A 105 -36.32 52.52 18.19
CA ASN A 105 -34.95 52.96 18.49
C ASN A 105 -33.86 52.22 17.68
N VAL A 106 -34.21 51.08 17.06
CA VAL A 106 -33.35 50.22 16.24
C VAL A 106 -34.13 49.67 15.04
N ARG A 107 -33.58 49.77 13.83
CA ARG A 107 -34.13 49.16 12.60
C ARG A 107 -33.09 48.25 11.94
N PHE A 108 -33.49 47.05 11.55
CA PHE A 108 -32.62 46.11 10.82
C PHE A 108 -32.94 46.11 9.32
N ALA A 109 -31.94 45.94 8.47
CA ALA A 109 -32.11 45.68 7.05
C ALA A 109 -31.54 44.33 6.63
N SER A 110 -32.21 43.72 5.65
CA SER A 110 -31.75 42.49 5.01
C SER A 110 -30.43 42.72 4.27
N GLY A 111 -29.55 41.72 4.28
CA GLY A 111 -28.36 41.69 3.42
C GLY A 111 -28.67 41.84 1.93
N SER A 112 -29.90 41.52 1.50
CA SER A 112 -30.33 41.67 0.11
C SER A 112 -30.74 43.10 -0.28
N THR A 113 -30.95 43.99 0.70
CA THR A 113 -31.45 45.35 0.48
C THR A 113 -30.38 46.43 0.71
N VAL A 114 -29.18 46.03 1.11
CA VAL A 114 -28.06 46.95 1.37
C VAL A 114 -27.00 46.84 0.27
N PRO A 115 -26.20 47.91 0.04
CA PRO A 115 -25.07 47.84 -0.87
C PRO A 115 -24.15 46.67 -0.59
N ALA A 116 -23.41 46.20 -1.60
CA ALA A 116 -22.55 45.03 -1.47
C ALA A 116 -21.58 45.14 -0.28
N VAL A 117 -21.72 44.20 0.66
CA VAL A 117 -20.84 44.06 1.82
C VAL A 117 -19.91 42.87 1.63
N MET A 118 -18.71 42.97 2.18
CA MET A 118 -17.72 41.90 2.14
C MET A 118 -17.03 41.74 3.47
N LEU A 119 -16.61 40.51 3.78
CA LEU A 119 -15.74 40.26 4.91
C LEU A 119 -14.36 40.87 4.64
N GLY A 120 -13.95 41.81 5.48
CA GLY A 120 -12.63 42.42 5.48
C GLY A 120 -11.54 41.42 5.86
N CYS A 121 -10.29 41.73 5.49
CA CYS A 121 -9.14 40.90 5.83
C CYS A 121 -9.02 40.70 7.36
N ARG A 122 -9.03 39.46 7.85
CA ARG A 122 -8.99 39.17 9.30
C ARG A 122 -7.69 39.66 9.93
N LEU A 123 -6.59 39.58 9.19
CA LEU A 123 -5.28 40.09 9.62
C LEU A 123 -5.24 41.62 9.69
N CYS A 124 -5.87 42.33 8.74
CA CYS A 124 -6.02 43.79 8.83
C CYS A 124 -6.91 44.18 10.01
N THR A 125 -8.01 43.47 10.23
CA THR A 125 -8.91 43.72 11.35
C THR A 125 -8.17 43.51 12.67
N ALA A 126 -7.54 42.34 12.86
CA ALA A 126 -6.75 42.05 14.06
C ALA A 126 -5.66 43.09 14.33
N ALA A 127 -4.93 43.51 13.29
CA ALA A 127 -3.90 44.54 13.43
C ALA A 127 -4.46 45.91 13.86
N ARG A 128 -5.72 46.23 13.53
CA ARG A 128 -6.35 47.53 13.85
C ARG A 128 -7.17 47.50 15.14
N THR A 129 -7.67 46.34 15.53
CA THR A 129 -8.64 46.20 16.63
C THR A 129 -8.08 45.40 17.81
N GLY A 130 -6.92 44.75 17.64
CA GLY A 130 -6.32 43.89 18.65
C GLY A 130 -7.03 42.55 18.84
N ALA A 131 -8.04 42.22 18.02
CA ALA A 131 -8.83 41.00 18.12
C ALA A 131 -9.04 40.35 16.76
N ALA A 132 -8.99 39.01 16.70
CA ALA A 132 -9.19 38.22 15.47
C ALA A 132 -10.64 38.19 14.96
N CYS A 133 -11.43 39.22 15.28
CA CYS A 133 -12.82 39.30 14.88
C CYS A 133 -12.97 39.59 13.38
N SER A 134 -14.04 39.04 12.81
CA SER A 134 -14.50 39.36 11.46
C SER A 134 -15.09 40.77 11.45
N ALA A 135 -14.82 41.53 10.38
CA ALA A 135 -15.49 42.81 10.12
C ALA A 135 -16.10 42.82 8.73
N ARG A 136 -17.32 43.33 8.59
CA ARG A 136 -17.99 43.52 7.30
C ARG A 136 -17.84 44.96 6.86
N LEU A 137 -17.33 45.16 5.64
CA LEU A 137 -17.09 46.46 5.05
C LEU A 137 -17.97 46.63 3.83
N TYR A 138 -18.56 47.81 3.66
CA TYR A 138 -19.13 48.23 2.40
C TYR A 138 -18.04 48.26 1.33
N SER A 139 -18.34 47.69 0.16
CA SER A 139 -17.41 47.70 -0.96
C SER A 139 -18.10 48.02 -2.26
N ALA A 140 -17.71 49.13 -2.86
CA ALA A 140 -18.08 49.49 -4.24
C ALA A 140 -17.41 48.58 -5.28
N LEU A 141 -16.35 47.86 -4.89
CA LEU A 141 -15.56 47.03 -5.78
C LEU A 141 -15.68 45.57 -5.36
N ARG A 142 -15.88 44.66 -6.32
CA ARG A 142 -15.81 43.19 -6.09
C ARG A 142 -14.39 42.71 -5.72
N SER A 143 -13.54 43.57 -5.15
CA SER A 143 -12.17 43.30 -4.73
C SER A 143 -12.15 42.49 -3.43
N ARG A 144 -12.29 41.18 -3.55
CA ARG A 144 -12.26 40.25 -2.41
C ARG A 144 -10.85 39.92 -1.91
N ILE A 145 -9.82 40.54 -2.50
CA ILE A 145 -8.41 40.25 -2.23
C ILE A 145 -7.81 41.37 -1.39
N CYS A 146 -7.18 41.01 -0.27
CA CYS A 146 -6.32 41.91 0.49
C CYS A 146 -4.91 41.86 -0.08
N ILE A 147 -4.41 42.97 -0.63
CA ILE A 147 -3.03 43.04 -1.16
C ILE A 147 -2.00 42.92 -0.03
N ARG A 148 -2.24 43.59 1.10
CA ARG A 148 -1.29 43.63 2.22
C ARG A 148 -0.99 42.23 2.78
N HIS A 149 -2.02 41.39 2.89
CA HIS A 149 -1.90 40.06 3.48
C HIS A 149 -2.08 38.93 2.45
N GLN A 150 -2.13 39.27 1.15
CA GLN A 150 -2.30 38.35 0.03
C GLN A 150 -3.35 37.27 0.30
N CYS A 151 -4.55 37.66 0.69
CA CYS A 151 -5.62 36.71 1.01
C CYS A 151 -6.91 37.05 0.29
N TRP A 152 -7.63 36.01 -0.14
CA TRP A 152 -8.94 36.10 -0.77
C TRP A 152 -10.04 35.76 0.24
N SER A 153 -10.95 36.70 0.47
CA SER A 153 -12.19 36.53 1.22
C SER A 153 -13.23 35.69 0.46
N LEU A 154 -13.72 34.63 1.09
CA LEU A 154 -14.65 33.65 0.50
C LEU A 154 -16.14 34.03 0.64
N ASP A 155 -16.46 35.10 1.37
CA ASP A 155 -17.85 35.45 1.68
C ASP A 155 -18.66 35.81 0.40
N SER A 156 -19.87 35.26 0.29
CA SER A 156 -20.78 35.46 -0.84
C SER A 156 -22.23 35.60 -0.40
N LEU A 157 -22.66 36.83 -0.09
CA LEU A 157 -24.07 37.18 -0.21
C LEU A 157 -24.57 37.20 -1.67
N ALA A 158 -23.66 37.06 -2.65
CA ALA A 158 -23.92 37.38 -4.06
C ALA A 158 -24.14 36.17 -4.99
N LEU A 159 -24.04 34.92 -4.55
CA LEU A 159 -24.16 33.75 -5.46
C LEU A 159 -25.44 32.91 -5.24
N ASP A 160 -25.93 32.82 -4.00
CA ASP A 160 -26.91 31.79 -3.64
C ASP A 160 -27.99 32.30 -2.67
N ARG A 161 -27.85 33.51 -2.11
CA ARG A 161 -28.76 34.14 -1.13
C ARG A 161 -29.12 33.30 0.12
N VAL A 162 -28.53 32.12 0.32
CA VAL A 162 -28.94 31.16 1.37
C VAL A 162 -27.75 30.65 2.21
N THR A 163 -26.51 30.72 1.72
CA THR A 163 -25.34 30.13 2.42
C THR A 163 -24.23 31.16 2.64
N LEU A 164 -23.85 31.36 3.91
CA LEU A 164 -22.76 32.26 4.31
C LEU A 164 -21.49 31.42 4.55
N VAL A 165 -20.58 31.38 3.57
CA VAL A 165 -19.27 30.75 3.74
C VAL A 165 -18.29 31.79 4.27
N GLU A 166 -18.09 31.84 5.59
CA GLU A 166 -17.07 32.69 6.19
C GLU A 166 -15.67 32.04 6.08
N GLY A 167 -14.74 32.68 5.36
CA GLY A 167 -13.38 32.18 5.26
C GLY A 167 -12.43 33.08 4.49
N GLN A 168 -11.12 32.81 4.64
CA GLN A 168 -10.06 33.45 3.85
C GLN A 168 -9.07 32.40 3.36
N VAL A 169 -8.67 32.52 2.10
CA VAL A 169 -7.66 31.65 1.47
C VAL A 169 -6.40 32.46 1.21
N SER A 170 -5.24 31.91 1.57
CA SER A 170 -3.96 32.51 1.25
C SER A 170 -3.67 32.43 -0.25
N LEU A 171 -3.21 33.53 -0.82
CA LEU A 171 -2.73 33.65 -2.20
C LEU A 171 -1.21 33.71 -2.29
N ALA A 172 -0.49 33.43 -1.19
CA ALA A 172 0.98 33.52 -1.15
C ALA A 172 1.67 32.64 -2.22
N GLY A 173 1.05 31.50 -2.59
CA GLY A 173 1.54 30.62 -3.66
C GLY A 173 1.04 30.96 -5.07
N LEU A 174 0.34 32.08 -5.25
CA LEU A 174 -0.34 32.46 -6.50
C LEU A 174 0.01 33.90 -6.93
N PRO A 175 1.28 34.20 -7.24
CA PRO A 175 1.73 35.55 -7.59
C PRO A 175 1.08 36.11 -8.86
N GLU A 176 0.64 35.25 -9.79
CA GLU A 176 -0.11 35.65 -10.99
C GLU A 176 -1.43 36.31 -10.63
N VAL A 177 -2.15 35.73 -9.67
CA VAL A 177 -3.44 36.26 -9.19
C VAL A 177 -3.25 37.62 -8.54
N MET A 178 -2.20 37.76 -7.73
CA MET A 178 -1.87 39.03 -7.08
C MET A 178 -1.50 40.12 -8.09
N ARG A 179 -0.66 39.80 -9.09
CA ARG A 179 -0.29 40.75 -10.16
C ARG A 179 -1.50 41.17 -10.99
N ALA A 180 -2.36 40.23 -11.37
CA ALA A 180 -3.59 40.51 -12.09
C ALA A 180 -4.51 41.43 -11.28
N HIS A 181 -4.66 41.16 -10.00
CA HIS A 181 -5.48 41.97 -9.10
C HIS A 181 -4.95 43.39 -8.91
N GLN A 182 -3.63 43.56 -8.73
CA GLN A 182 -2.99 44.87 -8.63
C GLN A 182 -3.18 45.71 -9.90
N ARG A 183 -3.12 45.10 -11.09
CA ARG A 183 -3.40 45.77 -12.37
C ARG A 183 -4.87 46.16 -12.53
N LEU A 184 -5.77 45.38 -11.94
CA LEU A 184 -7.22 45.62 -12.02
C LEU A 184 -7.65 46.84 -11.19
N LEU A 185 -7.05 47.08 -10.00
CA LEU A 185 -7.49 48.14 -9.10
C LEU A 185 -7.49 49.56 -9.71
N PRO A 186 -6.44 50.02 -10.43
CA PRO A 186 -6.47 51.33 -11.09
C PRO A 186 -7.53 51.42 -12.19
N LEU A 187 -7.79 50.32 -12.91
CA LEU A 187 -8.80 50.28 -13.98
C LEU A 187 -10.20 50.45 -13.39
N LEU A 188 -10.47 49.77 -12.28
CA LEU A 188 -11.72 49.88 -11.52
C LEU A 188 -12.01 51.29 -11.03
N ARG A 189 -10.98 52.05 -10.63
CA ARG A 189 -11.14 53.44 -10.15
C ARG A 189 -11.37 54.46 -11.26
N ARG A 190 -10.94 54.17 -12.50
CA ARG A 190 -10.90 55.15 -13.60
C ARG A 190 -12.08 55.08 -14.56
N ARG A 191 -12.78 53.94 -14.65
CA ARG A 191 -13.86 53.75 -15.64
C ARG A 191 -15.08 53.10 -15.00
N GLY A 192 -16.21 53.82 -14.97
CA GLY A 192 -17.49 53.34 -14.45
C GLY A 192 -18.14 52.16 -15.21
N SER A 193 -17.49 51.60 -16.24
CA SER A 193 -18.00 50.48 -17.06
C SER A 193 -17.35 49.12 -16.74
N CYS A 194 -16.61 49.01 -15.64
CA CYS A 194 -15.92 47.77 -15.28
C CYS A 194 -16.85 46.61 -14.92
N GLU A 195 -18.11 46.88 -14.58
CA GLU A 195 -19.11 45.85 -14.30
C GLU A 195 -19.37 44.96 -15.51
N ASN A 196 -19.42 45.53 -16.71
CA ASN A 196 -19.60 44.78 -17.95
C ASN A 196 -18.40 43.87 -18.26
N ALA A 197 -17.17 44.38 -18.08
CA ALA A 197 -15.96 43.59 -18.28
C ALA A 197 -15.88 42.41 -17.30
N PHE A 198 -16.27 42.62 -16.03
CA PHE A 198 -16.30 41.55 -15.04
C PHE A 198 -17.44 40.55 -15.32
N ALA A 199 -18.61 41.01 -15.75
CA ALA A 199 -19.71 40.14 -16.15
C ALA A 199 -19.31 39.24 -17.33
N VAL A 200 -18.63 39.78 -18.34
CA VAL A 200 -18.10 39.00 -19.47
C VAL A 200 -17.03 38.01 -19.00
N ALA A 201 -16.06 38.44 -18.20
CA ALA A 201 -15.04 37.55 -17.66
C ALA A 201 -15.65 36.42 -16.80
N GLN A 202 -16.64 36.75 -15.98
CA GLN A 202 -17.40 35.78 -15.20
C GLN A 202 -18.17 34.81 -16.10
N ALA A 203 -18.82 35.30 -17.16
CA ALA A 203 -19.52 34.45 -18.12
C ALA A 203 -18.57 33.49 -18.85
N VAL A 204 -17.38 33.96 -19.26
CA VAL A 204 -16.35 33.11 -19.88
C VAL A 204 -15.87 32.03 -18.91
N VAL A 205 -15.48 32.40 -17.68
CA VAL A 205 -15.02 31.43 -16.67
C VAL A 205 -16.14 30.46 -16.26
N ALA A 206 -17.36 30.96 -16.09
CA ALA A 206 -18.53 30.14 -15.77
C ALA A 206 -18.89 29.21 -16.93
N SER A 207 -18.73 29.62 -18.20
CA SER A 207 -18.99 28.75 -19.35
C SER A 207 -18.06 27.53 -19.36
N TRP A 208 -16.81 27.69 -18.89
CA TRP A 208 -15.88 26.57 -18.70
C TRP A 208 -16.25 25.68 -17.50
N TRP A 209 -16.75 26.28 -16.42
CA TRP A 209 -17.15 25.55 -15.20
C TRP A 209 -18.50 24.82 -15.33
N ASN A 210 -19.41 25.41 -16.09
CA ASN A 210 -20.77 24.94 -16.36
C ASN A 210 -20.87 24.13 -17.66
N GLY A 211 -19.73 23.74 -18.25
CA GLY A 211 -19.74 22.88 -19.43
C GLY A 211 -20.53 21.59 -19.17
N PRO A 212 -21.25 21.04 -20.16
CA PRO A 212 -22.13 19.89 -20.00
C PRO A 212 -21.42 18.56 -19.64
N TRP A 213 -20.09 18.55 -19.49
CA TRP A 213 -19.30 17.36 -19.22
C TRP A 213 -18.91 17.20 -17.73
N PRO A 214 -18.73 15.95 -17.24
CA PRO A 214 -18.46 15.68 -15.83
C PRO A 214 -17.15 16.29 -15.29
N VAL A 215 -17.10 16.52 -13.97
CA VAL A 215 -15.88 16.92 -13.24
C VAL A 215 -14.73 15.93 -13.44
N SER A 216 -15.03 14.62 -13.54
CA SER A 216 -14.04 13.58 -13.79
C SER A 216 -13.31 13.78 -15.11
N TRP A 217 -14.05 14.12 -16.17
CA TRP A 217 -13.49 14.45 -17.49
C TRP A 217 -12.50 15.61 -17.39
N ARG A 218 -12.87 16.69 -16.67
CA ARG A 218 -12.00 17.86 -16.46
C ARG A 218 -10.71 17.51 -15.72
N ARG A 219 -10.78 16.67 -14.69
CA ARG A 219 -9.61 16.21 -13.94
C ARG A 219 -8.65 15.42 -14.83
N THR A 220 -9.17 14.52 -15.66
CA THR A 220 -8.33 13.71 -16.54
C THR A 220 -7.73 14.54 -17.68
N TYR A 221 -8.49 15.49 -18.24
CA TYR A 221 -7.97 16.48 -19.17
C TYR A 221 -6.80 17.27 -18.57
N HIS A 222 -6.92 17.77 -17.33
CA HIS A 222 -5.82 18.49 -16.69
C HIS A 222 -4.59 17.63 -16.47
N ARG A 223 -4.76 16.33 -16.17
CA ARG A 223 -3.62 15.39 -16.12
C ARG A 223 -2.95 15.25 -17.48
N ALA A 224 -3.72 15.17 -18.55
CA ALA A 224 -3.18 15.17 -19.92
C ALA A 224 -2.45 16.47 -20.24
N LEU A 225 -3.00 17.63 -19.86
CA LEU A 225 -2.38 18.93 -20.08
C LEU A 225 -1.06 19.08 -19.32
N VAL A 226 -0.99 18.60 -18.06
CA VAL A 226 0.26 18.56 -17.29
C VAL A 226 1.29 17.66 -17.96
N HIS A 227 0.87 16.50 -18.46
CA HIS A 227 1.73 15.62 -19.24
C HIS A 227 2.28 16.34 -20.48
N VAL A 228 1.42 17.01 -21.25
CA VAL A 228 1.80 17.74 -22.47
C VAL A 228 2.78 18.86 -22.17
N ARG A 229 2.58 19.62 -21.09
CA ARG A 229 3.52 20.68 -20.66
C ARG A 229 4.92 20.16 -20.34
N LYS A 230 5.03 18.90 -19.91
CA LYS A 230 6.30 18.27 -19.51
C LYS A 230 6.96 17.49 -20.65
N HIS A 231 6.16 16.86 -21.52
CA HIS A 231 6.62 15.85 -22.47
C HIS A 231 6.31 16.18 -23.95
N GLY A 232 5.59 17.28 -24.22
CA GLY A 232 5.13 17.64 -25.56
C GLY A 232 3.73 17.09 -25.88
N LEU A 233 3.21 17.44 -27.06
CA LEU A 233 1.87 17.03 -27.51
C LEU A 233 1.73 15.50 -27.57
N VAL A 234 0.51 15.00 -27.35
CA VAL A 234 0.27 13.55 -27.42
C VAL A 234 0.19 13.07 -28.87
N ASP A 235 0.80 11.93 -29.16
CA ASP A 235 0.71 11.28 -30.46
C ASP A 235 -0.38 10.21 -30.43
N ALA A 236 -1.55 10.57 -30.96
CA ALA A 236 -2.69 9.65 -31.07
C ALA A 236 -2.39 8.49 -32.05
N THR A 237 -1.63 8.74 -33.11
CA THR A 237 -1.34 7.75 -34.15
C THR A 237 -0.41 6.65 -33.66
N ALA A 238 0.55 7.00 -32.79
CA ALA A 238 1.43 6.05 -32.12
C ALA A 238 0.81 5.38 -30.88
N GLY A 239 -0.47 5.66 -30.58
CA GLY A 239 -1.17 5.09 -29.42
C GLY A 239 -0.72 5.68 -28.08
N PHE A 240 -0.48 6.99 -28.05
CA PHE A 240 -0.17 7.78 -26.85
C PHE A 240 1.09 7.30 -26.10
N PRO A 241 2.24 7.15 -26.78
CA PRO A 241 3.50 6.78 -26.13
C PRO A 241 3.87 7.78 -25.03
N GLY A 242 4.59 7.32 -24.00
CA GLY A 242 4.99 8.15 -22.86
C GLY A 242 3.89 8.41 -21.82
N THR A 243 2.61 8.23 -22.17
CA THR A 243 1.51 8.29 -21.20
C THR A 243 1.44 7.03 -20.33
N SER A 244 0.85 7.15 -19.14
CA SER A 244 0.45 5.99 -18.34
C SER A 244 -0.65 5.21 -19.07
N LEU A 245 -0.81 3.91 -18.75
CA LEU A 245 -1.80 3.06 -19.41
C LEU A 245 -3.22 3.67 -19.32
N ALA A 246 -3.64 4.05 -18.11
CA ALA A 246 -4.96 4.61 -17.87
C ALA A 246 -5.18 5.97 -18.59
N LEU A 247 -4.15 6.82 -18.68
CA LEU A 247 -4.25 8.09 -19.39
C LEU A 247 -4.35 7.86 -20.90
N GLY A 248 -3.54 6.96 -21.45
CA GLY A 248 -3.59 6.60 -22.86
C GLY A 248 -4.89 5.91 -23.27
N GLU A 249 -5.45 5.06 -22.41
CA GLU A 249 -6.78 4.45 -22.61
C GLU A 249 -7.88 5.53 -22.64
N TRP A 250 -7.87 6.46 -21.67
CA TRP A 250 -8.83 7.57 -21.66
C TRP A 250 -8.72 8.47 -22.90
N LEU A 251 -7.49 8.81 -23.34
CA LEU A 251 -7.25 9.60 -24.54
C LEU A 251 -7.74 8.89 -25.81
N HIS A 252 -7.54 7.57 -25.89
CA HIS A 252 -8.06 6.76 -26.97
C HIS A 252 -9.59 6.80 -27.01
N GLU A 253 -10.25 6.63 -25.87
CA GLU A 253 -11.71 6.72 -25.75
C GLU A 253 -12.23 8.09 -26.23
N GLN A 254 -11.52 9.18 -25.93
CA GLN A 254 -11.91 10.52 -26.41
C GLN A 254 -11.79 10.64 -27.92
N CYS A 255 -10.77 9.99 -28.52
CA CYS A 255 -10.61 9.96 -29.97
C CYS A 255 -11.71 9.12 -30.65
N SER A 256 -12.08 7.98 -30.06
CA SER A 256 -13.14 7.10 -30.58
C SER A 256 -14.52 7.77 -30.64
N ARG A 257 -14.77 8.75 -29.76
CA ARG A 257 -16.05 9.47 -29.65
C ARG A 257 -15.95 10.93 -30.10
N TYR A 258 -14.87 11.30 -30.80
CA TYR A 258 -14.50 12.70 -31.02
C TYR A 258 -15.63 13.53 -31.66
N ASP A 259 -16.34 12.97 -32.64
CA ASP A 259 -17.41 13.65 -33.37
C ASP A 259 -18.67 13.88 -32.51
N ASP A 260 -18.88 13.06 -31.47
CA ASP A 260 -19.99 13.20 -30.50
C ASP A 260 -19.65 14.15 -29.34
N LEU A 261 -18.39 14.57 -29.21
CA LEU A 261 -17.96 15.45 -28.13
C LEU A 261 -18.50 16.87 -28.33
N HIS A 262 -18.82 17.54 -27.21
CA HIS A 262 -19.18 18.94 -27.25
C HIS A 262 -18.04 19.77 -27.87
N VAL A 263 -18.35 20.81 -28.65
CA VAL A 263 -17.36 21.65 -29.35
C VAL A 263 -16.26 22.19 -28.42
N GLY A 264 -16.62 22.49 -27.17
CA GLY A 264 -15.68 22.87 -26.10
C GLY A 264 -14.69 21.76 -25.74
N GLN A 265 -15.12 20.50 -25.66
CA GLN A 265 -14.22 19.36 -25.42
C GLN A 265 -13.29 19.14 -26.62
N GLN A 266 -13.80 19.24 -27.85
CA GLN A 266 -12.97 19.16 -29.06
C GLN A 266 -11.87 20.24 -29.07
N ARG A 267 -12.22 21.48 -28.68
CA ARG A 267 -11.26 22.58 -28.57
C ARG A 267 -10.18 22.30 -27.53
N LEU A 268 -10.56 21.76 -26.37
CA LEU A 268 -9.62 21.38 -25.32
C LEU A 268 -8.70 20.23 -25.77
N LEU A 269 -9.23 19.22 -26.47
CA LEU A 269 -8.43 18.13 -27.02
C LEU A 269 -7.43 18.63 -28.08
N ALA A 270 -7.78 19.67 -28.83
CA ALA A 270 -6.86 20.32 -29.77
C ALA A 270 -5.64 20.93 -29.07
N ASP A 271 -5.78 21.41 -27.82
CA ASP A 271 -4.64 21.90 -27.01
C ASP A 271 -3.67 20.77 -26.62
N LEU A 272 -4.13 19.51 -26.63
CA LEU A 272 -3.29 18.33 -26.42
C LEU A 272 -2.63 17.83 -27.71
N GLY A 273 -2.98 18.41 -28.87
CA GLY A 273 -2.56 17.96 -30.20
C GLY A 273 -3.57 17.04 -30.89
N ILE A 274 -4.73 16.76 -30.28
CA ILE A 274 -5.75 15.87 -30.86
C ILE A 274 -6.71 16.72 -31.70
N ARG A 275 -6.59 16.60 -33.03
CA ARG A 275 -7.47 17.22 -34.02
C ARG A 275 -8.29 16.13 -34.73
N PRO A 276 -9.33 16.46 -35.52
CA PRO A 276 -10.19 15.45 -36.14
C PRO A 276 -9.43 14.38 -36.93
N ALA A 277 -8.38 14.76 -37.69
CA ALA A 277 -7.57 13.81 -38.44
C ALA A 277 -6.76 12.85 -37.54
N HIS A 278 -6.23 13.35 -36.43
CA HIS A 278 -5.48 12.55 -35.45
C HIS A 278 -6.41 11.62 -34.67
N ALA A 279 -7.63 12.08 -34.34
CA ALA A 279 -8.63 11.27 -33.65
C ALA A 279 -9.06 10.06 -34.50
N ARG A 280 -9.31 10.27 -35.79
CA ARG A 280 -9.65 9.19 -36.74
C ARG A 280 -8.55 8.15 -36.95
N SER A 281 -7.29 8.53 -36.74
CA SER A 281 -6.11 7.67 -36.89
C SER A 281 -5.55 7.18 -35.55
N ALA A 282 -6.29 7.36 -34.45
CA ALA A 282 -5.83 7.05 -33.12
C ALA A 282 -5.75 5.54 -32.86
N HIS A 283 -4.65 5.09 -32.26
CA HIS A 283 -4.48 3.71 -31.82
C HIS A 283 -4.66 3.55 -30.30
N PRO A 284 -5.10 2.37 -29.81
CA PRO A 284 -5.19 2.14 -28.38
C PRO A 284 -3.81 2.09 -27.72
N ARG A 285 -3.72 2.54 -26.47
CA ARG A 285 -2.49 2.47 -25.66
C ARG A 285 -2.10 1.01 -25.39
N ARG A 286 -1.01 0.53 -26.01
CA ARG A 286 -0.54 -0.86 -25.81
C ARG A 286 0.32 -1.01 -24.55
N LYS A 287 0.06 -2.02 -23.71
CA LYS A 287 0.97 -2.42 -22.63
C LYS A 287 2.34 -2.80 -23.23
N SER A 288 3.42 -2.09 -22.86
CA SER A 288 4.77 -2.46 -23.31
C SER A 288 5.24 -3.70 -22.55
N LEU A 289 4.99 -4.88 -23.13
CA LEU A 289 5.44 -6.15 -22.58
C LEU A 289 6.98 -6.23 -22.49
N ALA A 290 7.70 -5.45 -23.31
CA ALA A 290 9.15 -5.33 -23.25
C ALA A 290 9.60 -4.60 -21.98
N LEU A 291 9.03 -3.43 -21.68
CA LEU A 291 9.35 -2.69 -20.45
C LEU A 291 8.93 -3.44 -19.19
N ALA A 292 7.77 -4.10 -19.20
CA ALA A 292 7.34 -4.93 -18.08
C ALA A 292 8.27 -6.14 -17.85
N PHE A 293 8.83 -6.71 -18.92
CA PHE A 293 9.83 -7.75 -18.81
C PHE A 293 11.16 -7.21 -18.27
N ALA A 294 11.65 -6.09 -18.80
CA ALA A 294 12.88 -5.45 -18.36
C ALA A 294 12.83 -5.12 -16.86
N ALA A 295 11.74 -4.50 -16.38
CA ALA A 295 11.56 -4.23 -14.96
C ALA A 295 11.57 -5.51 -14.10
N GLY A 296 10.88 -6.58 -14.55
CA GLY A 296 10.91 -7.86 -13.85
C GLY A 296 12.30 -8.51 -13.82
N LEU A 297 13.08 -8.32 -14.89
CA LEU A 297 14.46 -8.79 -14.98
C LEU A 297 15.37 -8.07 -13.99
N ASP A 298 15.19 -6.76 -13.79
CA ASP A 298 15.94 -5.98 -12.79
C ASP A 298 15.68 -6.49 -11.36
N TYR A 299 14.42 -6.75 -11.01
CA TYR A 299 14.09 -7.36 -9.72
C TYR A 299 14.65 -8.78 -9.57
N ALA A 300 14.68 -9.56 -10.64
CA ALA A 300 15.31 -10.87 -10.63
C ALA A 300 16.83 -10.75 -10.36
N ARG A 301 17.52 -9.79 -11.00
CA ARG A 301 18.95 -9.52 -10.73
C ARG A 301 19.19 -9.11 -9.28
N ALA A 302 18.37 -8.19 -8.74
CA ALA A 302 18.47 -7.74 -7.36
C ALA A 302 18.31 -8.91 -6.37
N PHE A 303 17.31 -9.77 -6.60
CA PHE A 303 17.10 -10.96 -5.78
C PHE A 303 18.28 -11.93 -5.88
N ALA A 304 18.75 -12.22 -7.10
CA ALA A 304 19.87 -13.13 -7.32
C ALA A 304 21.19 -12.60 -6.73
N ALA A 305 21.41 -11.29 -6.69
CA ALA A 305 22.59 -10.70 -6.06
C ALA A 305 22.65 -10.98 -4.55
N VAL A 306 21.49 -11.06 -3.88
CA VAL A 306 21.40 -11.35 -2.43
C VAL A 306 21.38 -12.85 -2.15
N HIS A 307 20.69 -13.62 -2.97
CA HIS A 307 20.40 -15.04 -2.70
C HIS A 307 21.27 -16.01 -3.50
N GLY A 308 21.92 -15.56 -4.57
CA GLY A 308 22.72 -16.38 -5.48
C GLY A 308 21.90 -17.27 -6.44
N HIS A 309 20.57 -17.14 -6.47
CA HIS A 309 19.67 -17.97 -7.27
C HIS A 309 18.30 -17.31 -7.47
N LEU A 310 17.48 -17.86 -8.38
CA LEU A 310 16.09 -17.46 -8.65
C LEU A 310 15.05 -18.48 -8.16
N ALA A 311 15.44 -19.40 -7.28
CA ALA A 311 14.54 -20.35 -6.62
C ALA A 311 13.58 -19.70 -5.59
N THR A 312 12.59 -18.97 -6.08
CA THR A 312 11.57 -18.25 -5.28
C THR A 312 10.32 -19.09 -4.99
N SER A 313 9.60 -18.77 -3.91
CA SER A 313 8.22 -19.23 -3.73
C SER A 313 7.25 -18.39 -4.58
N LYS A 314 5.99 -18.85 -4.77
CA LYS A 314 4.95 -18.07 -5.46
C LYS A 314 4.64 -16.74 -4.77
N SER A 315 4.75 -16.68 -3.44
CA SER A 315 4.47 -15.49 -2.62
C SER A 315 5.65 -14.53 -2.50
N THR A 316 6.82 -14.86 -3.05
CA THR A 316 8.02 -14.03 -2.92
C THR A 316 7.80 -12.65 -3.54
N ARG A 317 8.06 -11.60 -2.77
CA ARG A 317 8.10 -10.21 -3.21
C ARG A 317 9.50 -9.64 -3.05
N GLN A 318 9.97 -8.92 -4.07
CA GLN A 318 11.22 -8.15 -4.04
C GLN A 318 10.84 -6.67 -4.13
N ASP A 319 11.08 -5.89 -3.08
CA ASP A 319 10.74 -4.45 -3.02
C ASP A 319 9.30 -4.14 -3.46
N GLY A 320 8.36 -4.98 -3.02
CA GLY A 320 6.94 -4.87 -3.37
C GLY A 320 6.55 -5.49 -4.72
N PHE A 321 7.50 -5.76 -5.61
CA PHE A 321 7.26 -6.45 -6.88
C PHE A 321 6.96 -7.95 -6.66
N PRO A 322 5.90 -8.53 -7.26
CA PRO A 322 5.52 -9.93 -7.09
C PRO A 322 6.41 -10.88 -7.89
N LEU A 323 7.71 -10.91 -7.56
CA LEU A 323 8.75 -11.66 -8.28
C LEU A 323 8.43 -13.15 -8.44
N GLY A 324 7.89 -13.77 -7.39
CA GLY A 324 7.53 -15.19 -7.40
C GLY A 324 6.50 -15.55 -8.47
N GLN A 325 5.45 -14.74 -8.61
CA GLN A 325 4.41 -14.93 -9.63
C GLN A 325 4.96 -14.63 -11.02
N TRP A 326 5.77 -13.58 -11.15
CA TRP A 326 6.37 -13.20 -12.42
C TRP A 326 7.30 -14.30 -12.95
N LEU A 327 8.19 -14.84 -12.12
CA LEU A 327 9.08 -15.97 -12.49
C LEU A 327 8.28 -17.22 -12.84
N MET A 328 7.19 -17.52 -12.11
CA MET A 328 6.30 -18.63 -12.46
C MET A 328 5.70 -18.48 -13.86
N SER A 329 5.25 -17.27 -14.21
CA SER A 329 4.76 -16.99 -15.57
C SER A 329 5.86 -17.08 -16.63
N GLN A 330 7.10 -16.65 -16.34
CA GLN A 330 8.21 -16.81 -17.27
C GLN A 330 8.58 -18.27 -17.49
N ARG A 331 8.60 -19.10 -16.43
CA ARG A 331 8.86 -20.55 -16.53
C ARG A 331 7.80 -21.25 -17.37
N SER A 332 6.52 -20.93 -17.12
CA SER A 332 5.40 -21.47 -17.92
C SER A 332 5.56 -21.13 -19.40
N ARG A 333 5.90 -19.87 -19.72
CA ARG A 333 6.14 -19.43 -21.10
C ARG A 333 7.33 -20.13 -21.74
N ALA A 334 8.44 -20.29 -21.01
CA ALA A 334 9.61 -20.98 -21.53
C ALA A 334 9.35 -22.46 -21.82
N ARG A 335 8.53 -23.14 -21.02
CA ARG A 335 8.14 -24.54 -21.29
C ARG A 335 7.23 -24.70 -22.50
N MET A 336 6.43 -23.68 -22.80
CA MET A 336 5.53 -23.67 -23.97
C MET A 336 6.23 -23.19 -25.24
N ALA A 337 7.43 -22.63 -25.13
CA ALA A 337 8.19 -22.16 -26.29
C ALA A 337 8.90 -23.34 -26.95
N GLU A 338 8.75 -23.47 -28.27
CA GLU A 338 9.44 -24.51 -29.06
C GLU A 338 10.97 -24.30 -29.08
N LYS A 339 11.41 -23.04 -28.96
CA LYS A 339 12.82 -22.65 -29.01
C LYS A 339 13.14 -21.66 -27.89
N GLU A 340 14.41 -21.62 -27.52
CA GLU A 340 14.90 -20.66 -26.54
C GLU A 340 14.64 -19.22 -27.04
N THR A 341 14.14 -18.38 -26.15
CA THR A 341 13.82 -16.97 -26.44
C THR A 341 14.84 -16.04 -25.81
N ASP A 342 14.92 -14.79 -26.28
CA ASP A 342 15.74 -13.74 -25.67
C ASP A 342 15.43 -13.56 -24.18
N ARG A 343 14.16 -13.74 -23.80
CA ARG A 343 13.72 -13.68 -22.40
C ARG A 343 14.29 -14.83 -21.58
N SER A 344 14.26 -16.05 -22.13
CA SER A 344 14.84 -17.22 -21.50
C SER A 344 16.35 -17.04 -21.34
N ARG A 345 17.06 -16.62 -22.40
CA ARG A 345 18.51 -16.34 -22.35
C ARG A 345 18.87 -15.30 -21.29
N ALA A 346 18.09 -14.21 -21.19
CA ALA A 346 18.31 -13.16 -20.20
C ALA A 346 18.17 -13.66 -18.75
N LEU A 347 17.25 -14.58 -18.48
CA LEU A 347 17.07 -15.20 -17.16
C LEU A 347 18.14 -16.25 -16.88
N SER A 348 18.51 -17.06 -17.88
CA SER A 348 19.61 -18.05 -17.78
C SER A 348 20.95 -17.39 -17.47
N ALA A 349 21.18 -16.16 -17.95
CA ALA A 349 22.37 -15.38 -17.62
C ALA A 349 22.42 -14.92 -16.15
N ILE A 350 21.29 -14.89 -15.44
CA ILE A 350 21.21 -14.56 -14.01
C ILE A 350 21.38 -15.82 -13.16
N ASP A 351 20.64 -16.88 -13.52
CA ASP A 351 20.66 -18.16 -12.85
C ASP A 351 20.46 -19.26 -13.91
N PRO A 352 21.47 -20.09 -14.21
CA PRO A 352 21.35 -21.19 -15.18
C PRO A 352 20.21 -22.17 -14.82
N TRP A 353 19.86 -22.26 -13.53
CA TRP A 353 18.81 -23.11 -13.01
C TRP A 353 17.52 -22.32 -12.71
N TRP A 354 17.26 -21.18 -13.36
CA TRP A 354 16.02 -20.43 -13.14
C TRP A 354 14.75 -21.21 -13.55
N ASN A 355 14.86 -22.14 -14.51
CA ASN A 355 13.80 -23.06 -14.97
C ASN A 355 14.37 -24.49 -15.13
N PRO A 356 14.61 -25.20 -14.01
CA PRO A 356 15.26 -26.50 -14.05
C PRO A 356 14.30 -27.62 -14.53
N PRO A 357 14.83 -28.79 -14.95
CA PRO A 357 14.03 -29.95 -15.32
C PRO A 357 13.40 -30.68 -14.13
N TRP A 358 13.79 -30.35 -12.89
CA TRP A 358 13.22 -30.90 -11.65
C TRP A 358 12.25 -29.94 -10.95
N PRO A 359 11.47 -30.41 -9.95
CA PRO A 359 10.56 -29.55 -9.21
C PRO A 359 11.27 -28.40 -8.46
N MET A 360 10.69 -27.19 -8.51
CA MET A 360 11.20 -26.02 -7.78
C MET A 360 11.32 -26.23 -6.26
N ALA A 361 10.50 -27.13 -5.69
CA ALA A 361 10.60 -27.50 -4.28
C ALA A 361 11.96 -28.11 -3.95
N TRP A 362 12.48 -28.99 -4.82
CA TRP A 362 13.81 -29.58 -4.68
C TRP A 362 14.89 -28.51 -4.72
N GLN A 363 14.84 -27.60 -5.71
CA GLN A 363 15.84 -26.54 -5.84
C GLN A 363 15.85 -25.58 -4.64
N ARG A 364 14.66 -25.25 -4.11
CA ARG A 364 14.54 -24.46 -2.88
C ARG A 364 15.15 -25.16 -1.67
N ALA A 365 14.90 -26.46 -1.51
CA ALA A 365 15.47 -27.25 -0.42
C ALA A 365 17.00 -27.34 -0.53
N TYR A 366 17.53 -27.51 -1.74
CA TYR A 366 18.97 -27.45 -2.01
C TYR A 366 19.60 -26.13 -1.57
N HIS A 367 19.08 -24.99 -2.02
CA HIS A 367 19.65 -23.68 -1.64
C HIS A 367 19.48 -23.40 -0.15
N HIS A 368 18.41 -23.88 0.47
CA HIS A 368 18.23 -23.80 1.92
C HIS A 368 19.30 -24.60 2.67
N ALA A 369 19.57 -25.85 2.27
CA ALA A 369 20.63 -26.67 2.84
C ALA A 369 22.03 -26.06 2.61
N ARG A 370 22.32 -25.59 1.39
CA ARG A 370 23.57 -24.91 1.03
C ARG A 370 23.81 -23.66 1.89
N LYS A 371 22.77 -22.84 2.10
CA LYS A 371 22.87 -21.64 2.94
C LYS A 371 23.22 -21.97 4.40
N GLN A 372 22.71 -23.07 4.94
CA GLN A 372 23.01 -23.50 6.32
C GLN A 372 24.42 -24.08 6.47
N CYS A 373 24.98 -24.68 5.42
CA CYS A 373 26.36 -25.18 5.43
C CYS A 373 27.41 -24.05 5.34
N GLY A 374 27.04 -22.94 4.69
CA GLY A 374 27.96 -21.84 4.35
C GLY A 374 28.66 -22.11 3.02
N SER A 375 28.92 -21.05 2.25
CA SER A 375 29.33 -21.15 0.84
C SER A 375 30.66 -21.88 0.55
N ASN A 376 31.44 -22.21 1.58
CA ASN A 376 32.79 -22.77 1.44
C ASN A 376 33.05 -24.01 2.29
N GLN A 377 32.00 -24.66 2.80
CA GLN A 377 32.13 -25.86 3.63
C GLN A 377 31.36 -27.02 3.01
N LEU A 378 31.96 -28.21 3.05
CA LEU A 378 31.33 -29.43 2.59
C LEU A 378 30.54 -30.05 3.75
N LEU A 379 29.33 -30.54 3.46
CA LEU A 379 28.58 -31.35 4.40
C LEU A 379 29.26 -32.71 4.53
N VAL A 380 29.80 -33.00 5.72
CA VAL A 380 30.36 -34.31 6.03
C VAL A 380 29.23 -35.21 6.50
N PRO A 381 28.87 -36.26 5.74
CA PRO A 381 27.71 -37.07 6.08
C PRO A 381 27.90 -37.97 7.32
N GLY A 382 29.12 -38.00 7.88
CA GLY A 382 29.48 -38.75 9.08
C GLY A 382 28.99 -38.12 10.38
N ASP A 383 28.76 -36.80 10.43
CA ASP A 383 28.36 -36.12 11.67
C ASP A 383 26.84 -36.02 11.83
N GLY A 384 26.09 -36.94 11.20
CA GLY A 384 24.64 -36.94 11.30
C GLY A 384 23.93 -35.75 10.59
N PHE A 385 24.66 -34.94 9.82
CA PHE A 385 24.25 -33.59 9.40
C PHE A 385 23.90 -32.66 10.57
N ALA A 386 24.54 -32.81 11.73
CA ALA A 386 24.25 -32.04 12.94
C ALA A 386 24.32 -30.50 12.79
N ARG A 387 24.93 -30.01 11.71
CA ARG A 387 25.12 -28.58 11.43
C ARG A 387 23.95 -27.94 10.68
N VAL A 388 22.96 -28.73 10.24
CA VAL A 388 21.74 -28.23 9.59
C VAL A 388 20.52 -28.61 10.42
N GLY A 389 19.42 -27.87 10.25
CA GLY A 389 18.18 -28.18 10.95
C GLY A 389 17.62 -29.56 10.56
N ALA A 390 16.82 -30.17 11.45
CA ALA A 390 16.29 -31.54 11.27
C ALA A 390 15.62 -31.77 9.90
N ALA A 391 14.82 -30.82 9.41
CA ALA A 391 14.18 -30.91 8.09
C ALA A 391 15.20 -30.93 6.93
N ALA A 392 16.27 -30.15 7.03
CA ALA A 392 17.34 -30.14 6.03
C ALA A 392 18.19 -31.42 6.11
N ALA A 393 18.45 -31.93 7.32
CA ALA A 393 19.12 -33.21 7.53
C ALA A 393 18.32 -34.37 6.91
N SER A 394 17.01 -34.46 7.17
CA SER A 394 16.11 -35.44 6.56
C SER A 394 16.12 -35.35 5.03
N TRP A 395 16.06 -34.12 4.48
CA TRP A 395 16.15 -33.90 3.03
C TRP A 395 17.48 -34.39 2.45
N LEU A 396 18.62 -34.11 3.10
CA LEU A 396 19.95 -34.54 2.67
C LEU A 396 20.13 -36.06 2.75
N TYR A 397 19.56 -36.71 3.76
CA TYR A 397 19.53 -38.17 3.84
C TYR A 397 18.74 -38.79 2.71
N ALA A 398 17.59 -38.21 2.36
CA ALA A 398 16.81 -38.65 1.22
C ALA A 398 17.60 -38.50 -0.10
N GLN A 399 18.35 -37.40 -0.26
CA GLN A 399 19.19 -37.18 -1.46
C GLN A 399 20.31 -38.22 -1.57
N ARG A 400 20.96 -38.56 -0.44
CA ARG A 400 21.98 -39.61 -0.40
C ARG A 400 21.41 -40.98 -0.74
N ALA A 401 20.23 -41.31 -0.21
CA ALA A 401 19.61 -42.61 -0.41
C ALA A 401 19.23 -42.87 -1.87
N LEU A 402 18.97 -41.79 -2.63
CA LEU A 402 18.58 -41.79 -4.04
C LEU A 402 19.68 -41.30 -4.98
N PHE A 403 20.92 -41.10 -4.52
CA PHE A 403 21.93 -40.35 -5.30
C PHE A 403 22.08 -40.85 -6.74
N GLU A 404 22.12 -42.17 -6.92
CA GLU A 404 22.23 -42.84 -8.23
C GLU A 404 20.97 -42.73 -9.12
N GLU A 405 19.82 -42.40 -8.52
CA GLU A 405 18.52 -42.26 -9.19
C GLU A 405 18.17 -40.79 -9.50
N LEU A 406 18.96 -39.84 -9.01
CA LEU A 406 18.77 -38.41 -9.27
C LEU A 406 19.21 -38.03 -10.69
N ASP A 407 18.65 -36.91 -11.19
CA ASP A 407 19.13 -36.31 -12.44
C ASP A 407 20.63 -36.01 -12.32
N PRO A 408 21.45 -36.29 -13.36
CA PRO A 408 22.91 -36.07 -13.30
C PRO A 408 23.30 -34.66 -12.82
N ARG A 409 22.52 -33.64 -13.21
CA ARG A 409 22.76 -32.25 -12.81
C ARG A 409 22.38 -31.99 -11.35
N GLN A 410 21.41 -32.71 -10.80
CA GLN A 410 21.14 -32.70 -9.36
C GLN A 410 22.29 -33.34 -8.59
N GLN A 411 22.88 -34.41 -9.11
CA GLN A 411 24.07 -35.01 -8.52
C GLN A 411 25.24 -34.01 -8.52
N ASP A 412 25.47 -33.28 -9.61
CA ASP A 412 26.51 -32.24 -9.68
C ASP A 412 26.31 -31.16 -8.60
N LEU A 413 25.09 -30.62 -8.48
CA LEU A 413 24.75 -29.65 -7.44
C LEU A 413 24.97 -30.21 -6.03
N LEU A 414 24.67 -31.48 -5.80
CA LEU A 414 24.88 -32.17 -4.53
C LEU A 414 26.37 -32.42 -4.22
N ARG A 415 27.18 -32.71 -5.24
CA ARG A 415 28.64 -32.83 -5.12
C ARG A 415 29.25 -31.49 -4.68
N GLU A 416 28.75 -30.35 -5.18
CA GLU A 416 29.20 -29.01 -4.74
C GLU A 416 29.07 -28.79 -3.23
N ILE A 417 28.10 -29.44 -2.58
CA ILE A 417 27.88 -29.34 -1.12
C ILE A 417 28.41 -30.55 -0.35
N GLY A 418 29.20 -31.43 -0.96
CA GLY A 418 29.87 -32.56 -0.31
C GLY A 418 29.10 -33.88 -0.29
N ILE A 419 27.98 -33.97 -1.00
CA ILE A 419 27.19 -35.19 -1.12
C ILE A 419 27.62 -35.93 -2.40
N THR A 420 28.35 -37.04 -2.26
CA THR A 420 28.87 -37.85 -3.37
C THR A 420 28.43 -39.30 -3.27
N ALA A 421 28.42 -40.02 -4.42
CA ALA A 421 28.31 -41.48 -4.48
C ALA A 421 29.45 -42.16 -3.71
N GLU A 422 30.68 -41.67 -3.86
CA GLU A 422 31.84 -42.20 -3.14
C GLU A 422 31.79 -41.93 -1.61
N GLY A 423 31.06 -40.93 -1.11
CA GLY A 423 30.77 -40.82 0.33
C GLY A 423 29.88 -41.96 0.87
N ALA A 424 29.13 -42.63 -0.01
CA ALA A 424 28.31 -43.81 0.29
C ALA A 424 29.01 -45.14 -0.07
N GLN A 425 29.93 -45.15 -1.05
CA GLN A 425 30.70 -46.32 -1.50
C GLN A 425 32.18 -46.37 -1.06
N ALA A 426 32.93 -45.29 -0.89
CA ALA A 426 34.39 -45.29 -0.70
C ALA A 426 34.87 -45.56 0.74
N ARG A 427 33.96 -45.84 1.68
CA ARG A 427 34.31 -46.59 2.91
C ARG A 427 34.02 -48.09 2.78
N GLN A 428 33.55 -48.58 1.63
CA GLN A 428 33.29 -50.00 1.38
C GLN A 428 34.57 -50.82 1.15
N THR A 429 35.70 -50.18 0.81
CA THR A 429 36.92 -50.89 0.40
C THR A 429 38.10 -50.72 1.35
N ALA A 430 37.98 -49.91 2.41
CA ALA A 430 38.87 -50.04 3.55
C ALA A 430 38.56 -51.39 4.22
N ARG A 431 39.27 -52.44 3.78
CA ARG A 431 39.22 -53.77 4.38
C ARG A 431 39.44 -53.61 5.88
N TYR A 432 38.36 -53.66 6.64
CA TYR A 432 38.48 -54.04 8.04
C TYR A 432 39.01 -55.47 8.04
N HIS A 433 40.32 -55.60 8.20
CA HIS A 433 40.98 -56.83 8.57
C HIS A 433 40.70 -57.03 10.06
N PRO A 434 39.84 -57.98 10.45
CA PRO A 434 39.75 -58.35 11.85
C PRO A 434 41.05 -59.09 12.16
N THR A 435 41.97 -58.44 12.87
CA THR A 435 42.97 -59.17 13.65
C THR A 435 42.23 -59.86 14.78
N GLY A 436 41.66 -61.03 14.50
CA GLY A 436 41.30 -62.08 15.47
C GLY A 436 40.24 -61.80 16.54
N THR A 437 39.77 -60.57 16.75
CA THR A 437 38.83 -60.24 17.84
C THR A 437 37.42 -60.04 17.32
N ARG A 438 36.50 -60.87 17.81
CA ARG A 438 35.04 -60.72 17.62
C ARG A 438 34.66 -59.30 18.10
N ILE A 439 34.06 -58.49 17.22
CA ILE A 439 33.62 -57.12 17.57
C ILE A 439 32.65 -57.22 18.76
N ASP A 440 32.97 -56.51 19.84
CA ASP A 440 32.15 -56.45 21.05
C ASP A 440 30.72 -55.99 20.70
N PHE A 441 29.73 -56.70 21.23
CA PHE A 441 28.32 -56.38 21.05
C PHE A 441 27.98 -54.99 21.60
N ALA A 442 28.58 -54.58 22.72
CA ALA A 442 28.33 -53.28 23.35
C ALA A 442 28.75 -52.12 22.43
N VAL A 443 29.90 -52.25 21.77
CA VAL A 443 30.40 -51.25 20.81
C VAL A 443 29.48 -51.15 19.59
N GLY A 444 29.11 -52.28 19.00
CA GLY A 444 28.19 -52.27 17.86
C GLY A 444 26.79 -51.75 18.22
N LEU A 445 26.31 -52.05 19.43
CA LEU A 445 25.04 -51.54 19.94
C LEU A 445 25.07 -50.02 20.17
N ALA A 446 26.19 -49.45 20.59
CA ALA A 446 26.34 -48.00 20.72
C ALA A 446 26.21 -47.29 19.36
N HIS A 447 26.87 -47.82 18.33
CA HIS A 447 26.71 -47.31 16.96
C HIS A 447 25.31 -47.53 16.40
N ALA A 448 24.66 -48.66 16.72
CA ALA A 448 23.27 -48.89 16.34
C ALA A 448 22.32 -47.89 17.02
N ARG A 449 22.54 -47.54 18.28
CA ARG A 449 21.75 -46.55 19.02
C ARG A 449 21.88 -45.16 18.41
N ASP A 450 23.11 -44.76 18.08
CA ASP A 450 23.38 -43.48 17.44
C ASP A 450 22.70 -43.39 16.07
N TYR A 451 22.89 -44.41 15.23
CA TYR A 451 22.21 -44.49 13.92
C TYR A 451 20.68 -44.50 14.07
N GLY A 452 20.15 -45.33 14.96
CA GLY A 452 18.71 -45.45 15.22
C GLY A 452 18.09 -44.15 15.73
N GLY A 453 18.81 -43.37 16.54
CA GLY A 453 18.35 -42.06 17.01
C GLY A 453 18.19 -41.04 15.88
N VAL A 454 19.07 -41.08 14.88
CA VAL A 454 19.04 -40.16 13.73
C VAL A 454 18.04 -40.61 12.67
N HIS A 455 17.97 -41.92 12.40
CA HIS A 455 17.21 -42.47 11.27
C HIS A 455 15.85 -43.07 11.66
N GLY A 456 15.64 -43.35 12.95
CA GLY A 456 14.43 -44.02 13.44
C GLY A 456 14.30 -45.49 13.04
N HIS A 457 15.36 -46.10 12.51
CA HIS A 457 15.39 -47.51 12.08
C HIS A 457 16.82 -48.06 12.00
N LEU A 458 16.97 -49.38 11.91
CA LEU A 458 18.26 -50.09 11.70
C LEU A 458 18.35 -50.75 10.31
N ALA A 459 17.52 -50.30 9.37
CA ALA A 459 17.53 -50.72 7.97
C ALA A 459 18.63 -50.10 7.09
N LEU A 460 19.92 -50.38 7.37
CA LEU A 460 21.04 -50.00 6.48
C LEU A 460 21.56 -51.15 5.60
N PRO A 461 22.05 -50.85 4.39
CA PRO A 461 22.73 -51.84 3.53
C PRO A 461 23.99 -52.42 4.19
N HIS A 462 24.28 -53.69 3.89
CA HIS A 462 25.48 -54.41 4.35
C HIS A 462 26.79 -53.60 4.24
N PRO A 463 27.09 -52.90 3.13
CA PRO A 463 28.35 -52.18 3.00
C PRO A 463 28.46 -50.85 3.80
N VAL A 464 27.37 -50.34 4.35
CA VAL A 464 27.34 -48.98 4.93
C VAL A 464 28.04 -48.95 6.30
N GLN A 465 28.88 -47.94 6.48
CA GLN A 465 29.52 -47.62 7.76
C GLN A 465 28.82 -46.43 8.44
N HIS A 466 28.77 -46.44 9.77
CA HIS A 466 28.28 -45.36 10.61
C HIS A 466 29.43 -44.86 11.50
N ASN A 467 29.83 -43.60 11.37
CA ASN A 467 30.99 -43.00 12.07
C ASN A 467 32.29 -43.83 11.93
N GLY A 468 32.52 -44.43 10.75
CA GLY A 468 33.69 -45.29 10.49
C GLY A 468 33.56 -46.73 11.02
N PHE A 469 32.50 -47.05 11.76
CA PHE A 469 32.19 -48.41 12.19
C PHE A 469 31.38 -49.15 11.11
N PRO A 470 31.71 -50.42 10.76
CA PRO A 470 31.01 -51.19 9.73
C PRO A 470 29.64 -51.73 10.20
N LEU A 471 28.73 -50.80 10.56
CA LEU A 471 27.44 -51.10 11.17
C LEU A 471 26.57 -52.03 10.31
N GLY A 472 26.58 -51.87 8.98
CA GLY A 472 25.79 -52.69 8.07
C GLY A 472 26.19 -54.16 8.10
N ARG A 473 27.50 -54.43 8.08
CA ARG A 473 28.08 -55.78 8.20
C ARG A 473 27.80 -56.36 9.59
N TRP A 474 27.98 -55.55 10.63
CA TRP A 474 27.74 -55.99 12.01
C TRP A 474 26.28 -56.40 12.23
N LEU A 475 25.31 -55.58 11.83
CA LEU A 475 23.88 -55.90 11.92
C LEU A 475 23.50 -57.12 11.09
N ALA A 476 24.06 -57.27 9.88
CA ALA A 476 23.85 -58.47 9.06
C ALA A 476 24.34 -59.74 9.78
N GLY A 477 25.51 -59.67 10.42
CA GLY A 477 26.04 -60.74 11.26
C GLY A 477 25.10 -61.07 12.43
N LYS A 478 24.62 -60.05 13.16
CA LYS A 478 23.71 -60.26 14.30
C LYS A 478 22.36 -60.83 13.91
N ARG A 479 21.82 -60.43 12.76
CA ARG A 479 20.62 -61.07 12.19
C ARG A 479 20.86 -62.54 11.85
N GLY A 480 22.04 -62.87 11.31
CA GLY A 480 22.46 -64.25 11.05
C GLY A 480 22.57 -65.09 12.33
N GLU A 481 23.23 -64.55 13.35
CA GLU A 481 23.36 -65.17 14.68
C GLU A 481 21.98 -65.43 15.29
N ALA A 482 21.08 -64.44 15.28
CA ALA A 482 19.73 -64.56 15.83
C ALA A 482 18.88 -65.62 15.08
N ARG A 483 18.91 -65.63 13.74
CA ARG A 483 18.22 -66.67 12.95
C ARG A 483 18.77 -68.07 13.19
N ALA A 484 20.09 -68.19 13.31
CA ALA A 484 20.74 -69.46 13.62
C ALA A 484 20.44 -69.93 15.06
N HIS A 485 20.25 -69.01 16.00
CA HIS A 485 19.84 -69.31 17.36
C HIS A 485 18.38 -69.77 17.42
N ALA A 486 17.46 -69.05 16.77
CA ALA A 486 16.03 -69.40 16.70
C ALA A 486 15.77 -70.78 16.09
N ARG A 487 16.65 -71.26 15.19
CA ARG A 487 16.58 -72.63 14.65
C ARG A 487 16.99 -73.73 15.65
N ARG A 488 17.77 -73.38 16.67
CA ARG A 488 18.39 -74.34 17.61
C ARG A 488 17.78 -74.28 19.00
N THR A 489 17.16 -73.17 19.37
CA THR A 489 16.75 -72.91 20.75
C THR A 489 15.44 -72.11 20.74
N PRO A 490 14.45 -72.48 21.57
CA PRO A 490 13.20 -71.73 21.72
C PRO A 490 13.36 -70.44 22.54
N ALA A 491 14.49 -70.26 23.23
CA ALA A 491 14.81 -69.04 23.98
C ALA A 491 15.18 -67.88 23.05
N PRO A 492 14.91 -66.61 23.45
CA PRO A 492 15.33 -65.44 22.69
C PRO A 492 16.87 -65.32 22.64
N TRP A 493 17.39 -64.91 21.49
CA TRP A 493 18.83 -64.64 21.36
C TRP A 493 19.25 -63.51 22.31
N PRO A 494 20.35 -63.64 23.09
CA PRO A 494 20.68 -62.68 24.17
C PRO A 494 20.76 -61.21 23.77
N GLY A 495 21.20 -60.89 22.54
CA GLY A 495 21.26 -59.51 22.04
C GLY A 495 19.95 -58.96 21.45
N MET A 496 18.88 -59.76 21.45
CA MET A 496 17.64 -59.45 20.73
C MET A 496 16.88 -58.28 21.34
N GLN A 497 16.81 -58.22 22.67
CA GLN A 497 16.07 -57.16 23.38
C GLN A 497 16.70 -55.78 23.15
N ALA A 498 18.03 -55.70 23.17
CA ALA A 498 18.75 -54.44 23.01
C ALA A 498 18.57 -53.83 21.61
N LEU A 499 18.55 -54.65 20.55
CA LEU A 499 18.32 -54.17 19.19
C LEU A 499 16.83 -53.92 18.91
N ALA A 500 15.93 -54.74 19.45
CA ALA A 500 14.49 -54.54 19.32
C ALA A 500 14.00 -53.26 20.01
N ALA A 501 14.66 -52.83 21.09
CA ALA A 501 14.40 -51.55 21.73
C ALA A 501 14.75 -50.34 20.85
N LEU A 502 15.66 -50.50 19.88
CA LEU A 502 16.06 -49.44 18.95
C LEU A 502 15.20 -49.44 17.68
N ASP A 503 14.89 -50.63 17.16
CA ASP A 503 14.05 -50.83 15.99
C ASP A 503 13.26 -52.14 16.16
N PRO A 504 11.94 -52.09 16.37
CA PRO A 504 11.10 -53.28 16.47
C PRO A 504 11.21 -54.20 15.25
N TRP A 505 11.58 -53.64 14.10
CA TRP A 505 11.77 -54.34 12.83
C TRP A 505 13.25 -54.56 12.49
N TRP A 506 14.17 -54.57 13.47
CA TRP A 506 15.59 -54.83 13.20
C TRP A 506 15.85 -56.22 12.58
N LEU A 507 14.96 -57.18 12.85
CA LEU A 507 14.95 -58.55 12.31
C LEU A 507 13.56 -58.85 11.71
N PRO A 508 13.24 -58.29 10.51
CA PRO A 508 11.89 -58.44 9.95
C PRO A 508 11.65 -59.87 9.43
N PRO A 509 10.39 -60.32 9.38
CA PRO A 509 10.01 -61.57 8.71
C PRO A 509 9.97 -61.47 7.17
N TRP A 510 10.16 -60.28 6.59
CA TRP A 510 10.19 -60.04 5.14
C TRP A 510 11.60 -59.74 4.61
N ALA A 511 11.72 -59.63 3.28
CA ALA A 511 12.96 -59.31 2.61
C ALA A 511 13.48 -57.91 2.98
N PHE A 512 14.77 -57.79 3.28
CA PHE A 512 15.36 -56.54 3.73
C PHE A 512 15.33 -55.42 2.67
N ALA A 513 15.28 -55.79 1.39
CA ALA A 513 15.06 -54.85 0.29
C ALA A 513 13.73 -54.09 0.47
N TRP A 514 12.66 -54.79 0.84
CA TRP A 514 11.35 -54.18 1.10
C TRP A 514 11.43 -53.15 2.22
N GLN A 515 12.06 -53.51 3.35
CA GLN A 515 12.19 -52.59 4.49
C GLN A 515 13.01 -51.34 4.13
N ARG A 516 14.05 -51.51 3.32
CA ARG A 516 14.86 -50.40 2.82
C ARG A 516 14.06 -49.47 1.92
N ASP A 517 13.28 -50.02 0.99
CA ASP A 517 12.47 -49.22 0.07
C ASP A 517 11.35 -48.49 0.81
N TYR A 518 10.78 -49.11 1.85
CA TYR A 518 9.86 -48.46 2.80
C TYR A 518 10.50 -47.25 3.49
N HIS A 519 11.67 -47.40 4.12
CA HIS A 519 12.31 -46.30 4.83
C HIS A 519 12.82 -45.20 3.88
N ARG A 520 13.25 -45.56 2.66
CA ARG A 520 13.55 -44.59 1.60
C ARG A 520 12.32 -43.74 1.27
N LEU A 521 11.16 -44.38 1.08
CA LEU A 521 9.91 -43.69 0.81
C LEU A 521 9.49 -42.79 1.98
N ARG A 522 9.55 -43.32 3.21
CA ARG A 522 9.24 -42.56 4.44
C ARG A 522 10.09 -41.31 4.56
N LEU A 523 11.40 -41.40 4.29
CA LEU A 523 12.32 -40.26 4.30
C LEU A 523 11.95 -39.19 3.25
N LEU A 524 11.55 -39.61 2.05
CA LEU A 524 11.15 -38.68 0.97
C LEU A 524 9.87 -37.94 1.32
N LEU A 525 8.86 -38.67 1.81
CA LEU A 525 7.59 -38.09 2.23
C LEU A 525 7.79 -37.12 3.40
N ALA A 526 8.56 -37.49 4.41
CA ALA A 526 8.90 -36.61 5.53
C ALA A 526 9.67 -35.34 5.07
N ALA A 527 10.40 -35.41 3.96
CA ALA A 527 11.10 -34.27 3.36
C ALA A 527 10.25 -33.48 2.34
N GLY A 528 8.98 -33.86 2.11
CA GLY A 528 8.10 -33.23 1.13
C GLY A 528 8.56 -33.40 -0.32
N LEU A 529 9.25 -34.51 -0.62
CA LEU A 529 9.82 -34.78 -1.95
C LEU A 529 9.02 -35.83 -2.69
N GLU A 530 8.88 -35.63 -4.01
CA GLU A 530 8.30 -36.66 -4.87
C GLU A 530 9.23 -37.87 -4.96
N PRO A 531 8.71 -39.10 -4.78
CA PRO A 531 9.50 -40.30 -4.95
C PRO A 531 9.88 -40.53 -6.44
N PRO A 532 11.04 -41.15 -6.72
CA PRO A 532 11.42 -41.47 -8.09
C PRO A 532 10.47 -42.52 -8.70
N PRO A 533 10.38 -42.63 -10.04
CA PRO A 533 9.44 -43.52 -10.71
C PRO A 533 9.48 -44.97 -10.22
N LYS A 534 10.68 -45.52 -9.99
CA LYS A 534 10.85 -46.89 -9.45
C LYS A 534 10.19 -47.05 -8.09
N LEU A 535 10.38 -46.10 -7.18
CA LEU A 535 9.82 -46.14 -5.83
C LEU A 535 8.31 -45.86 -5.83
N ARG A 536 7.83 -45.02 -6.77
CA ARG A 536 6.39 -44.81 -7.04
C ARG A 536 5.72 -46.11 -7.53
N SER A 537 6.30 -46.78 -8.52
CA SER A 537 5.80 -48.06 -9.00
C SER A 537 5.81 -49.11 -7.89
N TRP A 538 6.90 -49.17 -7.11
CA TRP A 538 7.02 -50.07 -5.97
C TRP A 538 5.89 -49.85 -4.95
N ILE A 539 5.63 -48.61 -4.50
CA ILE A 539 4.57 -48.35 -3.53
C ILE A 539 3.17 -48.60 -4.11
N SER A 540 2.93 -48.26 -5.38
CA SER A 540 1.67 -48.59 -6.06
C SER A 540 1.42 -50.09 -6.09
N GLU A 541 2.46 -50.88 -6.39
CA GLU A 541 2.39 -52.34 -6.35
C GLU A 541 2.11 -52.86 -4.93
N GLN A 542 2.79 -52.32 -3.92
CA GLN A 542 2.57 -52.72 -2.51
C GLN A 542 1.13 -52.41 -2.06
N LEU A 543 0.57 -51.28 -2.48
CA LEU A 543 -0.81 -50.90 -2.14
C LEU A 543 -1.84 -51.77 -2.87
N ALA A 544 -1.60 -52.11 -4.14
CA ALA A 544 -2.47 -53.02 -4.90
C ALA A 544 -2.49 -54.43 -4.30
N GLN A 545 -1.33 -54.89 -3.82
CA GLN A 545 -1.15 -56.20 -3.20
C GLN A 545 -1.26 -56.17 -1.67
N ARG A 546 -1.92 -55.15 -1.09
CA ARG A 546 -1.96 -54.97 0.38
C ARG A 546 -2.45 -56.20 1.15
N HIS A 547 -3.38 -56.97 0.57
CA HIS A 547 -3.95 -58.17 1.16
C HIS A 547 -2.96 -59.35 1.24
N THR A 548 -1.88 -59.35 0.47
CA THR A 548 -0.82 -60.38 0.50
C THR A 548 0.33 -60.03 1.43
N LEU A 549 0.38 -58.78 1.93
CA LEU A 549 1.43 -58.30 2.83
C LEU A 549 1.25 -58.81 4.25
N LEU A 550 2.36 -59.05 4.95
CA LEU A 550 2.34 -59.43 6.36
C LEU A 550 1.76 -58.29 7.23
N PRO A 551 1.12 -58.59 8.38
CA PRO A 551 0.50 -57.57 9.24
C PRO A 551 1.43 -56.41 9.59
N GLY A 552 2.72 -56.69 9.88
CA GLY A 552 3.72 -55.67 10.14
C GLY A 552 4.02 -54.75 8.95
N GLN A 553 4.01 -55.28 7.72
CA GLN A 553 4.16 -54.47 6.51
C GLN A 553 2.93 -53.58 6.30
N GLN A 554 1.72 -54.11 6.55
CA GLN A 554 0.48 -53.33 6.44
C GLN A 554 0.42 -52.18 7.45
N GLN A 555 0.92 -52.41 8.67
CA GLN A 555 1.04 -51.37 9.70
C GLN A 555 2.02 -50.28 9.27
N LEU A 556 3.23 -50.66 8.84
CA LEU A 556 4.24 -49.70 8.35
C LEU A 556 3.72 -48.84 7.19
N LEU A 557 3.02 -49.45 6.22
CA LEU A 557 2.41 -48.71 5.11
C LEU A 557 1.28 -47.78 5.58
N GLN A 558 0.57 -48.11 6.66
CA GLN A 558 -0.45 -47.24 7.23
C GLN A 558 0.17 -46.00 7.88
N GLU A 559 1.32 -46.13 8.55
CA GLU A 559 2.08 -45.01 9.14
C GLU A 559 2.50 -43.95 8.09
N LEU A 560 2.62 -44.33 6.81
CA LEU A 560 2.95 -43.37 5.74
C LEU A 560 1.80 -42.40 5.46
N LYS A 561 0.55 -42.75 5.78
CA LYS A 561 -0.63 -41.88 5.57
C LYS A 561 -0.70 -40.73 6.57
N ASP A 562 -0.05 -40.89 7.72
CA ASP A 562 -0.07 -39.93 8.81
C ASP A 562 1.07 -38.90 8.70
N LEU A 563 1.90 -38.98 7.65
CA LEU A 563 2.94 -37.99 7.36
C LEU A 563 2.34 -36.74 6.70
N PRO A 564 2.68 -35.53 7.16
CA PRO A 564 2.19 -34.29 6.55
C PRO A 564 2.70 -34.18 5.10
N VAL A 565 1.77 -34.01 4.17
CA VAL A 565 2.05 -33.76 2.73
C VAL A 565 2.50 -32.32 2.50
#